data_AF-A0A358S4D9-F1
#
_entry.id   AF-A0A358S4D9-F1
#
_cell.length_a   1.000
_cell.length_b   1.000
_cell.length_c   1.000
_cell.angle_alpha   90.00
_cell.angle_beta   90.00
_cell.angle_gamma   90.00
#
_symmetry.space_group_name_H-M   'P 1'
#
loop_
_entity.id
_entity.type
_entity.pdbx_description
1 polymer ?
#
loop_
_entity_poly.entity_id
_entity_poly.type
_entity_poly.pdbx_seq_one_letter_code
_entity_poly.pdbx_strand_id
1 'polypeptide(L)'
;MKNIFYRPETIDTTEMEKIIAKLMEDFREIKSGGVSEEDAVAYARKMLQDAKALPRNEKLYFLGLGSPEEMPSDSRVRYFYHPTYISCAILMQMKLKNLEKVTTLDGFDEIFRRLLHGATGRGFLGAGHDGLQGLMETLRLFEEGNVMEFLRRFPEDAPEFSKAFQAAVDDLAWKCRGEAVYSDWGEDHTEEAKALLKKLRGENEMARIFVYGTLMKGNRNHEAYLSGSRYLGEAQLRGYALYHLGSYPGIKEEKDGTVLGEVYEVTRETLQRIHHLEGEGHLYSYREVSVWQEGIMLYPVGTYVYLHEVEKKNKVAVTDQPWVPKEELIWYVSYGSNMLLERFRYYLEGGSFRGLGRHQKECIDRRLPRRKKKVTIPFDMYYGGKSGSWEGKGVSFLDTTKPGKAYGVAYLVTKTQYQHILREENGGNEPDEDTSWYGLPVRLKDIEGIPAMTFTSKRVKAKNDAGALYKSVLLEGLLENYPNVEKTLLEDYVEDRNAFR
;
A
#
# COMPACT_ATOMS: atom_id res chain seq x y z
N MET A 1 -23.62 29.98 29.31
CA MET A 1 -22.60 30.99 28.87
C MET A 1 -23.26 32.35 28.62
N LYS A 2 -22.87 33.42 29.32
CA LYS A 2 -23.37 34.79 29.08
C LYS A 2 -22.27 35.61 28.38
N ASN A 3 -22.66 36.33 27.32
CA ASN A 3 -21.85 37.16 26.40
C ASN A 3 -21.14 36.37 25.29
N ILE A 4 -21.87 36.28 24.17
CA ILE A 4 -21.51 35.63 22.90
C ILE A 4 -20.59 36.58 22.10
N PHE A 5 -19.97 36.10 21.02
CA PHE A 5 -19.47 37.01 19.98
C PHE A 5 -20.54 38.07 19.65
N TYR A 6 -20.15 39.34 19.62
CA TYR A 6 -20.96 40.43 19.10
C TYR A 6 -20.08 41.35 18.28
N ARG A 7 -20.70 42.16 17.44
CA ARG A 7 -20.02 43.27 16.77
C ARG A 7 -20.29 44.54 17.59
N PRO A 8 -19.26 45.18 18.16
CA PRO A 8 -19.41 46.48 18.79
C PRO A 8 -20.01 47.50 17.80
N GLU A 9 -20.83 48.42 18.29
CA GLU A 9 -21.39 49.51 17.47
C GLU A 9 -20.29 50.45 16.94
N THR A 10 -19.24 50.63 17.72
CA THR A 10 -18.04 51.39 17.35
C THR A 10 -16.83 50.47 17.25
N ILE A 11 -16.07 50.58 16.16
CA ILE A 11 -14.83 49.83 15.96
C ILE A 11 -13.80 50.25 17.01
N ASP A 12 -13.58 49.38 18.00
CA ASP A 12 -12.55 49.50 19.03
C ASP A 12 -11.72 48.21 19.07
N THR A 13 -10.41 48.35 18.83
CA THR A 13 -9.47 47.22 18.84
C THR A 13 -9.36 46.57 20.21
N THR A 14 -9.42 47.36 21.29
CA THR A 14 -9.33 46.86 22.67
C THR A 14 -10.53 45.97 22.99
N GLU A 15 -11.71 46.39 22.55
CA GLU A 15 -12.93 45.62 22.75
C GLU A 15 -12.92 44.32 21.93
N MET A 16 -12.43 44.39 20.69
CA MET A 16 -12.29 43.19 19.86
C MET A 16 -11.29 42.18 20.40
N GLU A 17 -10.20 42.63 21.02
CA GLU A 17 -9.27 41.74 21.70
C GLU A 17 -9.94 40.97 22.84
N LYS A 18 -10.81 41.64 23.63
CA LYS A 18 -11.62 40.96 24.66
C LYS A 18 -12.58 39.95 24.05
N ILE A 19 -13.23 40.28 22.92
CA ILE A 19 -14.15 39.37 22.23
C ILE A 19 -13.41 38.12 21.72
N ILE A 20 -12.23 38.29 21.12
CA ILE A 20 -11.39 37.17 20.65
C ILE A 20 -10.93 36.30 21.83
N ALA A 21 -10.47 36.93 22.91
CA ALA A 21 -10.07 36.21 24.12
C ALA A 21 -11.23 35.40 24.71
N LYS A 22 -12.43 35.99 24.76
CA LYS A 22 -13.65 35.30 25.20
C LYS A 22 -14.01 34.13 24.29
N LEU A 23 -13.95 34.31 22.97
CA LEU A 23 -14.20 33.23 22.00
C LEU A 23 -13.26 32.04 22.21
N MET A 24 -11.97 32.30 22.48
CA MET A 24 -11.01 31.25 22.79
C MET A 24 -11.30 30.55 24.13
N GLU A 25 -11.75 31.29 25.14
CA GLU A 25 -12.19 30.71 26.41
C GLU A 25 -13.42 29.80 26.19
N ASP A 26 -14.44 30.29 25.48
CA ASP A 26 -15.65 29.53 25.15
C ASP A 26 -15.30 28.25 24.38
N PHE A 27 -14.40 28.34 23.40
CA PHE A 27 -13.90 27.19 22.67
C PHE A 27 -13.31 26.12 23.60
N ARG A 28 -12.47 26.54 24.58
CA ARG A 28 -11.88 25.63 25.56
C ARG A 28 -12.91 25.00 26.48
N GLU A 29 -13.92 25.76 26.93
CA GLU A 29 -15.01 25.24 27.78
C GLU A 29 -15.90 24.23 27.03
N ILE A 30 -16.27 24.53 25.78
CA ILE A 30 -17.06 23.62 24.93
C ILE A 30 -16.25 22.35 24.61
N LYS A 31 -14.95 22.49 24.35
CA LYS A 31 -14.04 21.37 24.12
C LYS A 31 -13.92 20.47 25.34
N SER A 32 -13.75 21.04 26.54
CA SER A 32 -13.61 20.27 27.79
C SER A 32 -14.92 19.64 28.30
N GLY A 33 -16.07 20.03 27.74
CA GLY A 33 -17.38 19.55 28.19
C GLY A 33 -17.89 20.26 29.44
N GLY A 34 -17.32 21.43 29.78
CA GLY A 34 -17.76 22.25 30.91
C GLY A 34 -19.09 22.99 30.69
N VAL A 35 -19.65 22.91 29.48
CA VAL A 35 -20.88 23.60 29.07
C VAL A 35 -22.00 22.58 28.87
N SER A 36 -23.19 22.87 29.40
CA SER A 36 -24.37 22.02 29.17
C SER A 36 -24.72 21.99 27.68
N GLU A 37 -25.35 20.91 27.24
CA GLU A 37 -25.73 20.76 25.84
C GLU A 37 -26.72 21.85 25.38
N GLU A 38 -27.63 22.26 26.26
CA GLU A 38 -28.60 23.33 26.02
C GLU A 38 -27.91 24.70 25.83
N ASP A 39 -26.94 25.01 26.70
CA ASP A 39 -26.15 26.24 26.60
C ASP A 39 -25.31 26.26 25.32
N ALA A 40 -24.73 25.11 24.95
CA ALA A 40 -23.99 24.96 23.72
C ALA A 40 -24.91 25.21 22.50
N VAL A 41 -26.07 24.56 22.43
CA VAL A 41 -27.01 24.76 21.32
C VAL A 41 -27.50 26.22 21.24
N ALA A 42 -27.77 26.87 22.38
CA ALA A 42 -28.13 28.29 22.43
C ALA A 42 -27.00 29.19 21.90
N TYR A 43 -25.75 28.85 22.22
CA TYR A 43 -24.57 29.57 21.75
C TYR A 43 -24.37 29.44 20.25
N ALA A 44 -24.48 28.23 19.71
CA ALA A 44 -24.44 28.00 18.27
C ALA A 44 -25.50 28.84 17.55
N ARG A 45 -26.75 28.84 18.06
CA ARG A 45 -27.84 29.64 17.50
C ARG A 45 -27.48 31.12 17.40
N LYS A 46 -26.94 31.71 18.47
CA LYS A 46 -26.56 33.12 18.45
C LYS A 46 -25.41 33.39 17.48
N MET A 47 -24.40 32.52 17.45
CA MET A 47 -23.28 32.63 16.53
C MET A 47 -23.74 32.59 15.06
N LEU A 48 -24.70 31.74 14.71
CA LEU A 48 -25.30 31.72 13.37
C LEU A 48 -26.03 33.01 13.04
N GLN A 49 -26.78 33.58 13.98
CA GLN A 49 -27.48 34.87 13.81
C GLN A 49 -26.52 36.03 13.59
N ASP A 50 -25.34 35.97 14.21
CA ASP A 50 -24.31 36.98 14.05
C ASP A 50 -23.42 36.72 12.82
N ALA A 51 -23.51 35.60 12.12
CA ALA A 51 -22.75 35.38 10.90
C ALA A 51 -23.24 36.30 9.77
N LYS A 52 -22.33 36.99 9.08
CA LYS A 52 -22.68 37.92 7.99
C LYS A 52 -22.09 37.48 6.67
N ALA A 53 -22.88 37.61 5.61
CA ALA A 53 -22.42 37.45 4.23
C ALA A 53 -21.43 38.56 3.85
N LEU A 54 -20.43 38.24 3.05
CA LEU A 54 -19.52 39.24 2.47
C LEU A 54 -20.24 40.00 1.35
N PRO A 55 -20.26 41.35 1.34
CA PRO A 55 -21.03 42.12 0.35
C PRO A 55 -20.69 41.82 -1.12
N ARG A 56 -19.43 41.47 -1.42
CA ARG A 56 -18.98 41.12 -2.77
C ARG A 56 -19.08 39.63 -3.10
N ASN A 57 -19.38 38.78 -2.13
CA ASN A 57 -19.52 37.34 -2.33
C ASN A 57 -20.41 36.74 -1.24
N GLU A 58 -21.72 36.66 -1.53
CA GLU A 58 -22.73 36.17 -0.59
C GLU A 58 -22.55 34.68 -0.20
N LYS A 59 -21.66 33.95 -0.88
CA LYS A 59 -21.30 32.57 -0.50
C LYS A 59 -20.35 32.51 0.70
N LEU A 60 -19.71 33.62 1.08
CA LEU A 60 -18.73 33.68 2.16
C LEU A 60 -19.34 34.35 3.37
N TYR A 61 -19.36 33.64 4.50
CA TYR A 61 -19.83 34.20 5.77
C TYR A 61 -18.65 34.41 6.71
N PHE A 62 -18.76 35.41 7.59
CA PHE A 62 -17.72 35.75 8.56
C PHE A 62 -18.30 36.23 9.89
N LEU A 63 -17.51 36.05 10.95
CA LEU A 63 -17.78 36.53 12.31
C LEU A 63 -16.70 37.56 12.71
N GLY A 64 -16.49 38.57 11.87
CA GLY A 64 -15.49 39.63 12.05
C GLY A 64 -16.08 41.00 12.36
N LEU A 65 -15.23 41.95 12.74
CA LEU A 65 -15.61 43.30 13.20
C LEU A 65 -16.39 44.12 12.14
N GLY A 66 -16.12 43.92 10.86
CA GLY A 66 -16.67 44.75 9.78
C GLY A 66 -16.23 44.26 8.39
N SER A 67 -16.38 45.12 7.37
CA SER A 67 -15.98 44.79 5.99
C SER A 67 -14.45 44.67 5.91
N PRO A 68 -13.90 43.60 5.29
CA PRO A 68 -12.45 43.47 5.15
C PRO A 68 -11.87 44.51 4.19
N GLU A 69 -12.67 45.11 3.31
CA GLU A 69 -12.22 46.11 2.33
C GLU A 69 -11.77 47.43 2.99
N GLU A 70 -12.35 47.74 4.14
CA GLU A 70 -12.07 48.94 4.92
C GLU A 70 -10.97 48.70 5.97
N MET A 71 -10.41 47.49 6.02
CA MET A 71 -9.44 47.07 7.02
C MET A 71 -8.03 46.91 6.42
N PRO A 72 -7.00 47.46 7.11
CA PRO A 72 -5.60 47.12 6.81
C PRO A 72 -5.38 45.61 6.82
N SER A 73 -4.40 45.13 6.04
CA SER A 73 -4.10 43.69 5.92
C SER A 73 -3.93 43.00 7.27
N ASP A 74 -3.16 43.59 8.18
CA ASP A 74 -2.83 42.95 9.46
C ASP A 74 -4.04 42.95 10.40
N SER A 75 -4.84 44.03 10.37
CA SER A 75 -6.11 44.12 11.09
C SER A 75 -7.14 43.11 10.57
N ARG A 76 -7.15 42.79 9.27
CA ARG A 76 -8.02 41.74 8.72
C ARG A 76 -7.71 40.37 9.32
N VAL A 77 -6.43 40.02 9.45
CA VAL A 77 -6.06 38.73 10.05
C VAL A 77 -6.63 38.65 11.47
N ARG A 78 -6.37 39.68 12.27
CA ARG A 78 -6.73 39.68 13.70
C ARG A 78 -8.23 39.84 13.95
N TYR A 79 -8.91 40.75 13.25
CA TYR A 79 -10.28 41.16 13.60
C TYR A 79 -11.35 40.68 12.61
N PHE A 80 -10.96 40.06 11.49
CA PHE A 80 -11.89 39.47 10.53
C PHE A 80 -11.74 37.94 10.47
N TYR A 81 -10.53 37.45 10.25
CA TYR A 81 -10.27 36.02 10.08
C TYR A 81 -10.22 35.25 11.41
N HIS A 82 -9.45 35.72 12.39
CA HIS A 82 -9.26 34.97 13.64
C HIS A 82 -10.56 34.67 14.40
N PRO A 83 -11.49 35.63 14.61
CA PRO A 83 -12.83 35.32 15.13
C PRO A 83 -13.59 34.27 14.31
N THR A 84 -13.49 34.33 12.98
CA THR A 84 -14.14 33.38 12.07
C THR A 84 -13.54 31.98 12.21
N TYR A 85 -12.21 31.87 12.37
CA TYR A 85 -11.53 30.59 12.60
C TYR A 85 -11.97 29.94 13.91
N ILE A 86 -12.00 30.71 15.01
CA ILE A 86 -12.42 30.19 16.32
C ILE A 86 -13.86 29.74 16.27
N SER A 87 -14.73 30.54 15.65
CA SER A 87 -16.13 30.21 15.48
C SER A 87 -16.33 28.92 14.67
N CYS A 88 -15.56 28.73 13.59
CA CYS A 88 -15.58 27.48 12.84
C CYS A 88 -15.14 26.29 13.72
N ALA A 89 -14.07 26.43 14.50
CA ALA A 89 -13.60 25.37 15.40
C ALA A 89 -14.64 25.02 16.49
N ILE A 90 -15.36 26.01 17.03
CA ILE A 90 -16.48 25.81 17.95
C ILE A 90 -17.60 25.03 17.27
N LEU A 91 -18.07 25.48 16.10
CA LEU A 91 -19.15 24.83 15.36
C LEU A 91 -18.79 23.40 14.91
N MET A 92 -17.53 23.14 14.56
CA MET A 92 -17.01 21.78 14.29
C MET A 92 -17.18 20.88 15.53
N GLN A 93 -16.69 21.32 16.69
CA GLN A 93 -16.80 20.58 17.95
C GLN A 93 -18.26 20.30 18.31
N MET A 94 -19.14 21.27 18.10
CA MET A 94 -20.57 21.14 18.37
C MET A 94 -21.26 20.16 17.42
N LYS A 95 -20.93 20.19 16.11
CA LYS A 95 -21.47 19.22 15.15
C LYS A 95 -20.99 17.80 15.44
N LEU A 96 -19.74 17.64 15.86
CA LEU A 96 -19.19 16.34 16.24
C LEU A 96 -19.90 15.75 17.48
N LYS A 97 -20.13 16.57 18.52
CA LYS A 97 -20.69 16.12 19.81
C LYS A 97 -22.22 16.06 19.83
N ASN A 98 -22.90 17.03 19.21
CA ASN A 98 -24.34 17.28 19.38
C ASN A 98 -25.10 17.31 18.04
N LEU A 99 -24.69 16.46 17.09
CA LEU A 99 -25.17 16.46 15.70
C LEU A 99 -26.68 16.60 15.57
N GLU A 100 -27.45 15.78 16.30
CA GLU A 100 -28.91 15.75 16.22
C GLU A 100 -29.56 17.06 16.67
N LYS A 101 -28.98 17.77 17.64
CA LYS A 101 -29.55 19.03 18.13
C LYS A 101 -29.14 20.22 17.27
N VAL A 102 -27.87 20.32 16.89
CA VAL A 102 -27.40 21.49 16.13
C VAL A 102 -27.97 21.54 14.72
N THR A 103 -28.25 20.38 14.12
CA THR A 103 -28.90 20.31 12.79
C THR A 103 -30.37 20.72 12.80
N THR A 104 -31.01 20.82 13.98
CA THR A 104 -32.36 21.41 14.10
C THR A 104 -32.35 22.94 14.14
N LEU A 105 -31.18 23.56 14.31
CA LEU A 105 -31.07 25.02 14.28
C LEU A 105 -31.25 25.51 12.85
N ASP A 106 -32.13 26.51 12.70
CA ASP A 106 -32.45 27.09 11.40
C ASP A 106 -31.19 27.59 10.67
N GLY A 107 -31.00 27.12 9.44
CA GLY A 107 -29.85 27.46 8.61
C GLY A 107 -28.48 26.96 9.09
N PHE A 108 -28.37 26.08 10.10
CA PHE A 108 -27.08 25.65 10.66
C PHE A 108 -26.10 25.16 9.59
N ASP A 109 -26.51 24.15 8.82
CA ASP A 109 -25.61 23.56 7.82
C ASP A 109 -25.21 24.61 6.78
N GLU A 110 -26.18 25.31 6.20
CA GLU A 110 -25.91 26.33 5.17
C GLU A 110 -24.95 27.41 5.66
N ILE A 111 -25.23 28.04 6.80
CA ILE A 111 -24.42 29.11 7.37
C ILE A 111 -23.04 28.59 7.76
N PHE A 112 -22.96 27.39 8.34
CA PHE A 112 -21.68 26.81 8.73
C PHE A 112 -20.81 26.48 7.52
N ARG A 113 -21.35 25.92 6.43
CA ARG A 113 -20.59 25.73 5.17
C ARG A 113 -20.05 27.06 4.63
N ARG A 114 -20.86 28.12 4.68
CA ARG A 114 -20.43 29.47 4.25
C ARG A 114 -19.37 30.09 5.15
N LEU A 115 -19.41 29.82 6.46
CA LEU A 115 -18.37 30.22 7.41
C LEU A 115 -17.06 29.47 7.14
N LEU A 116 -17.12 28.16 6.90
CA LEU A 116 -15.96 27.34 6.54
C LEU A 116 -15.33 27.84 5.24
N HIS A 117 -16.14 28.15 4.22
CA HIS A 117 -15.65 28.75 2.99
C HIS A 117 -15.07 30.16 3.24
N GLY A 118 -15.74 30.99 4.07
CA GLY A 118 -15.21 32.31 4.46
C GLY A 118 -13.84 32.24 5.13
N ALA A 119 -13.59 31.21 5.94
CA ALA A 119 -12.31 30.98 6.59
C ALA A 119 -11.15 30.71 5.59
N THR A 120 -11.43 30.27 4.36
CA THR A 120 -10.35 29.95 3.41
C THR A 120 -9.72 31.18 2.74
N GLY A 121 -10.31 32.37 2.90
CA GLY A 121 -10.00 33.56 2.09
C GLY A 121 -8.53 34.04 2.13
N ARG A 122 -7.76 33.63 3.14
CA ARG A 122 -6.32 33.94 3.27
C ARG A 122 -5.41 32.70 3.29
N GLY A 123 -5.96 31.51 3.01
CA GLY A 123 -5.21 30.26 3.12
C GLY A 123 -4.61 30.03 4.52
N PHE A 124 -5.25 30.56 5.57
CA PHE A 124 -4.83 30.44 6.97
C PHE A 124 -3.51 31.13 7.34
N LEU A 125 -2.92 31.95 6.45
CA LEU A 125 -1.67 32.67 6.72
C LEU A 125 -1.84 33.85 7.68
N GLY A 126 -0.78 34.11 8.46
CA GLY A 126 -0.66 35.28 9.34
C GLY A 126 -0.58 36.64 8.63
N ALA A 127 -0.33 37.68 9.42
CA ALA A 127 -0.10 39.05 8.96
C ALA A 127 1.39 39.30 8.70
N GLY A 128 1.72 40.12 7.70
CA GLY A 128 3.11 40.52 7.39
C GLY A 128 4.16 39.41 7.48
N HIS A 129 5.18 39.66 8.30
CA HIS A 129 6.33 38.77 8.56
C HIS A 129 6.01 37.61 9.53
N ASP A 130 4.83 37.60 10.14
CA ASP A 130 4.38 36.55 11.07
C ASP A 130 3.59 35.44 10.33
N GLY A 131 3.85 35.28 9.02
CA GLY A 131 3.10 34.37 8.15
C GLY A 131 3.12 32.91 8.62
N LEU A 132 4.31 32.41 9.00
CA LEU A 132 4.50 31.05 9.50
C LEU A 132 3.83 30.84 10.87
N GLN A 133 4.05 31.77 11.80
CA GLN A 133 3.48 31.66 13.14
C GLN A 133 1.94 31.67 13.08
N GLY A 134 1.36 32.61 12.33
CA GLY A 134 -0.10 32.67 12.15
C GLY A 134 -0.68 31.45 11.45
N LEU A 135 0.05 30.84 10.51
CA LEU A 135 -0.32 29.56 9.91
C LEU A 135 -0.36 28.45 10.96
N MET A 136 0.71 28.32 11.76
CA MET A 136 0.81 27.28 12.78
C MET A 136 -0.24 27.46 13.88
N GLU A 137 -0.50 28.68 14.33
CA GLU A 137 -1.57 29.01 15.29
C GLU A 137 -2.96 28.61 14.75
N THR A 138 -3.24 28.93 13.49
CA THR A 138 -4.52 28.59 12.85
C THR A 138 -4.68 27.07 12.68
N LEU A 139 -3.63 26.38 12.25
CA LEU A 139 -3.63 24.91 12.13
C LEU A 139 -3.81 24.23 13.50
N ARG A 140 -3.18 24.75 14.57
CA ARG A 140 -3.39 24.26 15.94
C ARG A 140 -4.83 24.45 16.40
N LEU A 141 -5.42 25.62 16.15
CA LEU A 141 -6.81 25.88 16.50
C LEU A 141 -7.77 24.85 15.88
N PHE A 142 -7.58 24.52 14.60
CA PHE A 142 -8.40 23.51 13.92
C PHE A 142 -8.06 22.08 14.35
N GLU A 143 -6.79 21.76 14.61
CA GLU A 143 -6.39 20.47 15.22
C GLU A 143 -7.10 20.27 16.56
N GLU A 144 -7.05 21.27 17.43
CA GLU A 144 -7.77 21.30 18.70
C GLU A 144 -9.30 21.24 18.53
N GLY A 145 -9.81 21.72 17.39
CA GLY A 145 -11.20 21.65 16.96
C GLY A 145 -11.61 20.29 16.40
N ASN A 146 -10.72 19.29 16.40
CA ASN A 146 -10.92 17.97 15.82
C ASN A 146 -11.26 18.02 14.32
N VAL A 147 -10.62 18.94 13.58
CA VAL A 147 -10.86 19.13 12.13
C VAL A 147 -10.68 17.84 11.33
N MET A 148 -9.71 16.98 11.67
CA MET A 148 -9.47 15.74 10.94
C MET A 148 -10.65 14.77 11.06
N GLU A 149 -11.20 14.64 12.26
CA GLU A 149 -12.38 13.81 12.52
C GLU A 149 -13.63 14.42 11.87
N PHE A 150 -13.76 15.75 11.91
CA PHE A 150 -14.85 16.47 11.25
C PHE A 150 -14.86 16.22 9.75
N LEU A 151 -13.72 16.40 9.06
CA LEU A 151 -13.61 16.21 7.61
C LEU A 151 -13.82 14.75 7.20
N ARG A 152 -13.43 13.80 8.06
CA ARG A 152 -13.67 12.36 7.84
C ARG A 152 -15.16 12.02 7.93
N ARG A 153 -15.87 12.57 8.92
CA ARG A 153 -17.29 12.27 9.16
C ARG A 153 -18.24 13.04 8.24
N PHE A 154 -17.85 14.24 7.80
CA PHE A 154 -18.66 15.15 7.00
C PHE A 154 -17.91 15.68 5.75
N PRO A 155 -17.46 14.80 4.84
CA PRO A 155 -16.61 15.20 3.71
C PRO A 155 -17.27 16.21 2.77
N GLU A 156 -18.60 16.13 2.61
CA GLU A 156 -19.37 16.98 1.70
C GLU A 156 -19.72 18.37 2.28
N ASP A 157 -19.54 18.58 3.58
CA ASP A 157 -19.93 19.84 4.21
C ASP A 157 -18.92 20.98 3.99
N ALA A 158 -17.70 20.66 3.55
CA ALA A 158 -16.62 21.64 3.55
C ALA A 158 -15.61 21.48 2.40
N PRO A 159 -16.02 21.26 1.14
CA PRO A 159 -15.07 20.89 0.07
C PRO A 159 -13.99 21.95 -0.17
N GLU A 160 -14.32 23.24 -0.20
CA GLU A 160 -13.33 24.31 -0.36
C GLU A 160 -12.40 24.44 0.86
N PHE A 161 -12.96 24.28 2.07
CA PHE A 161 -12.19 24.29 3.31
C PHE A 161 -11.24 23.10 3.39
N SER A 162 -11.69 21.88 3.10
CA SER A 162 -10.85 20.67 3.05
C SER A 162 -9.66 20.85 2.12
N LYS A 163 -9.89 21.41 0.92
CA LYS A 163 -8.83 21.68 -0.04
C LYS A 163 -7.84 22.73 0.47
N ALA A 164 -8.34 23.84 1.01
CA ALA A 164 -7.49 24.90 1.55
C ALA A 164 -6.70 24.42 2.77
N PHE A 165 -7.32 23.63 3.65
CA PHE A 165 -6.71 23.11 4.87
C PHE A 165 -5.60 22.12 4.52
N GLN A 166 -5.84 21.20 3.58
CA GLN A 166 -4.80 20.29 3.11
C GLN A 166 -3.63 21.04 2.47
N ALA A 167 -3.89 22.07 1.65
CA ALA A 167 -2.83 22.89 1.07
C ALA A 167 -1.98 23.60 2.15
N ALA A 168 -2.59 24.07 3.23
CA ALA A 168 -1.88 24.65 4.37
C ALA A 168 -1.05 23.61 5.15
N VAL A 169 -1.56 22.40 5.34
CA VAL A 169 -0.80 21.28 5.94
C VAL A 169 0.38 20.89 5.06
N ASP A 170 0.19 20.85 3.74
CA ASP A 170 1.24 20.53 2.77
C ASP A 170 2.34 21.62 2.73
N ASP A 171 1.95 22.88 2.85
CA ASP A 171 2.87 24.00 2.97
C ASP A 171 3.73 23.90 4.26
N LEU A 172 3.11 23.58 5.40
CA LEU A 172 3.84 23.30 6.64
C LEU A 172 4.77 22.08 6.49
N ALA A 173 4.30 21.03 5.82
CA ALA A 173 5.09 19.83 5.56
C ALA A 173 6.30 20.11 4.67
N TRP A 174 6.14 20.96 3.65
CA TRP A 174 7.24 21.39 2.78
C TRP A 174 8.30 22.13 3.58
N LYS A 175 7.89 23.06 4.47
CA LYS A 175 8.81 23.79 5.36
C LYS A 175 9.57 22.84 6.29
N CYS A 176 8.92 21.80 6.79
CA CYS A 176 9.52 20.79 7.68
C CYS A 176 10.51 19.83 6.98
N ARG A 177 10.72 19.91 5.67
CA ARG A 177 11.70 19.06 4.96
C ARG A 177 13.16 19.47 5.24
N GLY A 178 13.38 20.73 5.57
CA GLY A 178 14.70 21.23 5.98
C GLY A 178 15.10 20.75 7.37
N GLU A 179 16.37 20.98 7.74
CA GLU A 179 16.85 20.67 9.09
C GLU A 179 16.18 21.56 10.15
N ALA A 180 15.90 22.82 9.80
CA ALA A 180 15.28 23.81 10.67
C ALA A 180 14.15 24.59 9.97
N VAL A 181 13.20 25.07 10.76
CA VAL A 181 12.06 25.88 10.34
C VAL A 181 12.11 27.21 11.09
N TYR A 182 12.49 28.29 10.41
CA TYR A 182 12.58 29.63 10.99
C TYR A 182 11.44 30.54 10.55
N SER A 183 11.02 31.46 11.42
CA SER A 183 10.19 32.61 11.03
C SER A 183 11.02 33.66 10.28
N ASP A 184 10.36 34.66 9.67
CA ASP A 184 11.05 35.80 9.02
C ASP A 184 11.93 36.59 10.02
N TRP A 185 11.66 36.47 11.33
CA TRP A 185 12.43 37.09 12.41
C TRP A 185 13.58 36.21 12.93
N GLY A 186 13.78 35.03 12.33
CA GLY A 186 14.84 34.09 12.72
C GLY A 186 14.55 33.27 13.98
N GLU A 187 13.30 33.25 14.44
CA GLU A 187 12.89 32.38 15.56
C GLU A 187 12.78 30.93 15.11
N ASP A 188 13.28 30.00 15.92
CA ASP A 188 13.25 28.56 15.63
C ASP A 188 11.89 27.94 16.02
N HIS A 189 11.18 27.42 15.03
CA HIS A 189 9.88 26.76 15.17
C HIS A 189 9.94 25.27 14.80
N THR A 190 11.14 24.69 14.66
CA THR A 190 11.34 23.34 14.10
C THR A 190 10.59 22.25 14.84
N GLU A 191 10.78 22.15 16.15
CA GLU A 191 10.16 21.10 16.97
C GLU A 191 8.64 21.26 17.04
N GLU A 192 8.17 22.50 17.14
CA GLU A 192 6.75 22.80 17.24
C GLU A 192 6.01 22.52 15.93
N ALA A 193 6.61 22.88 14.79
CA ALA A 193 6.08 22.62 13.46
C ALA A 193 6.00 21.10 13.17
N LYS A 194 7.07 20.36 13.49
CA LYS A 194 7.10 18.90 13.33
C LYS A 194 6.08 18.20 14.23
N ALA A 195 5.96 18.62 15.48
CA ALA A 195 4.98 18.06 16.42
C ALA A 195 3.54 18.32 15.96
N LEU A 196 3.24 19.54 15.50
CA LEU A 196 1.94 19.88 14.93
C LEU A 196 1.64 19.07 13.67
N LEU A 197 2.59 18.96 12.75
CA LEU A 197 2.44 18.19 11.53
C LEU A 197 2.15 16.71 11.82
N LYS A 198 2.83 16.14 12.83
CA LYS A 198 2.62 14.77 13.30
C LYS A 198 1.18 14.55 13.77
N LYS A 199 0.61 15.50 14.51
CA LYS A 199 -0.79 15.46 14.96
C LYS A 199 -1.77 15.58 13.79
N LEU A 200 -1.57 16.56 12.92
CA LEU A 200 -2.43 16.83 11.75
C LEU A 200 -2.46 15.64 10.77
N ARG A 201 -1.34 14.92 10.65
CA ARG A 201 -1.27 13.70 9.83
C ARG A 201 -1.83 12.47 10.53
N GLY A 202 -2.20 12.55 11.81
CA GLY A 202 -2.62 11.39 12.59
C GLY A 202 -1.53 10.32 12.69
N GLU A 203 -0.25 10.71 12.70
CA GLU A 203 0.87 9.74 12.74
C GLU A 203 0.93 8.97 14.07
N ASN A 204 0.30 9.49 15.13
CA ASN A 204 0.09 8.79 16.40
C ASN A 204 -1.26 8.05 16.47
N GLU A 205 -2.14 8.19 15.47
CA GLU A 205 -3.41 7.47 15.46
C GLU A 205 -3.18 6.02 15.08
N MET A 206 -3.63 5.15 15.97
CA MET A 206 -3.55 3.72 15.81
C MET A 206 -4.88 3.20 15.27
N ALA A 207 -4.84 2.52 14.13
CA ALA A 207 -5.96 1.78 13.58
C ALA A 207 -5.81 0.30 13.90
N ARG A 208 -6.92 -0.43 14.02
CA ARG A 208 -6.91 -1.88 14.09
C ARG A 208 -7.27 -2.45 12.72
N ILE A 209 -6.53 -3.43 12.25
CA ILE A 209 -6.84 -4.16 11.02
C ILE A 209 -6.93 -5.67 11.28
N PHE A 210 -7.84 -6.33 10.56
CA PHE A 210 -8.01 -7.77 10.50
C PHE A 210 -7.50 -8.29 9.15
N VAL A 211 -6.50 -9.17 9.20
CA VAL A 211 -5.86 -9.78 8.03
C VAL A 211 -6.08 -11.30 8.03
N TYR A 212 -6.30 -11.87 6.85
CA TYR A 212 -6.76 -13.26 6.69
C TYR A 212 -5.98 -14.04 5.60
N GLY A 213 -4.81 -13.52 5.20
CA GLY A 213 -4.12 -13.98 4.00
C GLY A 213 -2.64 -13.63 3.93
N THR A 214 -2.22 -13.04 2.81
CA THR A 214 -0.80 -12.75 2.51
C THR A 214 -0.09 -11.86 3.53
N LEU A 215 -0.84 -11.08 4.31
CA LEU A 215 -0.36 -10.22 5.40
C LEU A 215 -0.23 -10.94 6.74
N MET A 216 -0.84 -12.12 6.92
CA MET A 216 -0.76 -12.88 8.16
C MET A 216 0.67 -13.33 8.45
N LYS A 217 1.01 -13.53 9.72
CA LYS A 217 2.33 -13.99 10.15
C LYS A 217 2.78 -15.23 9.37
N GLY A 218 4.02 -15.22 8.90
CA GLY A 218 4.60 -16.31 8.10
C GLY A 218 4.25 -16.28 6.61
N ASN A 219 3.40 -15.36 6.15
CA ASN A 219 3.14 -15.16 4.72
C ASN A 219 4.01 -14.05 4.12
N ARG A 220 4.12 -14.04 2.78
CA ARG A 220 5.07 -13.24 2.00
C ARG A 220 5.01 -11.73 2.22
N ASN A 221 3.85 -11.15 2.57
CA ASN A 221 3.71 -9.70 2.76
C ASN A 221 3.86 -9.28 4.23
N HIS A 222 3.96 -10.22 5.17
CA HIS A 222 4.01 -9.89 6.60
C HIS A 222 5.25 -9.05 6.95
N GLU A 223 6.44 -9.51 6.54
CA GLU A 223 7.70 -8.91 6.96
C GLU A 223 7.84 -7.45 6.53
N ALA A 224 7.37 -7.12 5.33
CA ALA A 224 7.50 -5.78 4.77
C ALA A 224 6.45 -4.78 5.31
N TYR A 225 5.31 -5.27 5.83
CA TYR A 225 4.16 -4.40 6.15
C TYR A 225 3.74 -4.44 7.62
N LEU A 226 3.86 -5.58 8.30
CA LEU A 226 3.29 -5.78 9.64
C LEU A 226 4.29 -6.25 10.71
N SER A 227 5.54 -6.56 10.35
CA SER A 227 6.58 -7.00 11.31
C SER A 227 6.80 -6.01 12.46
N GLY A 228 6.73 -4.70 12.19
CA GLY A 228 6.84 -3.64 13.19
C GLY A 228 5.53 -3.23 13.87
N SER A 229 4.41 -3.85 13.52
CA SER A 229 3.07 -3.51 14.06
C SER A 229 2.74 -4.35 15.28
N ARG A 230 1.93 -3.81 16.20
CA ARG A 230 1.57 -4.52 17.44
C ARG A 230 0.53 -5.59 17.14
N TYR A 231 0.87 -6.85 17.36
CA TYR A 231 -0.04 -7.98 17.25
C TYR A 231 -1.03 -8.00 18.41
N LEU A 232 -2.33 -8.06 18.11
CA LEU A 232 -3.41 -8.11 19.11
C LEU A 232 -3.98 -9.52 19.32
N GLY A 233 -3.80 -10.43 18.37
CA GLY A 233 -4.19 -11.83 18.50
C GLY A 233 -4.97 -12.37 17.30
N GLU A 234 -5.37 -13.63 17.38
CA GLU A 234 -6.24 -14.28 16.40
C GLU A 234 -7.70 -13.84 16.62
N ALA A 235 -8.47 -13.69 15.54
CA ALA A 235 -9.87 -13.32 15.61
C ALA A 235 -10.71 -13.99 14.51
N GLN A 236 -12.02 -13.91 14.70
CA GLN A 236 -13.02 -14.42 13.76
C GLN A 236 -13.87 -13.28 13.21
N LEU A 237 -13.92 -13.17 11.88
CA LEU A 237 -14.84 -12.30 11.17
C LEU A 237 -16.05 -13.14 10.70
N ARG A 238 -17.24 -12.80 11.18
CA ARG A 238 -18.50 -13.46 10.82
C ARG A 238 -19.21 -12.72 9.68
N GLY A 239 -20.03 -13.43 8.92
CA GLY A 239 -20.77 -12.84 7.78
C GLY A 239 -19.93 -12.75 6.50
N TYR A 240 -18.78 -13.41 6.45
CA TYR A 240 -17.88 -13.44 5.31
C TYR A 240 -17.38 -14.86 5.04
N ALA A 241 -17.17 -15.21 3.77
CA ALA A 241 -16.53 -16.44 3.34
C ALA A 241 -15.17 -16.15 2.69
N LEU A 242 -14.20 -17.02 2.95
CA LEU A 242 -12.85 -16.95 2.40
C LEU A 242 -12.73 -17.76 1.10
N TYR A 243 -12.03 -17.20 0.11
CA TYR A 243 -11.79 -17.82 -1.19
C TYR A 243 -10.30 -17.83 -1.52
N HIS A 244 -9.83 -18.92 -2.13
CA HIS A 244 -8.46 -19.07 -2.60
C HIS A 244 -8.36 -18.60 -4.06
N LEU A 245 -7.65 -17.50 -4.31
CA LEU A 245 -7.55 -16.86 -5.63
C LEU A 245 -6.17 -17.10 -6.29
N GLY A 246 -5.49 -18.19 -5.90
CA GLY A 246 -4.13 -18.50 -6.35
C GLY A 246 -3.08 -17.89 -5.42
N SER A 247 -2.43 -16.81 -5.84
CA SER A 247 -1.31 -16.26 -5.07
C SER A 247 -1.73 -15.45 -3.83
N TYR A 248 -3.02 -15.15 -3.69
CA TYR A 248 -3.63 -14.43 -2.58
C TYR A 248 -5.06 -14.93 -2.31
N PRO A 249 -5.63 -14.74 -1.11
CA PRO A 249 -7.04 -15.00 -0.84
C PRO A 249 -7.92 -13.77 -1.07
N GLY A 250 -9.24 -13.95 -1.09
CA GLY A 250 -10.20 -12.85 -0.95
C GLY A 250 -11.41 -13.25 -0.12
N ILE A 251 -12.02 -12.29 0.58
CA ILE A 251 -13.29 -12.50 1.29
C ILE A 251 -14.47 -11.87 0.55
N LYS A 252 -15.63 -12.49 0.67
CA LYS A 252 -16.93 -11.97 0.21
C LYS A 252 -17.97 -12.12 1.30
N GLU A 253 -18.95 -11.23 1.32
CA GLU A 253 -20.07 -11.33 2.25
C GLU A 253 -20.83 -12.65 2.05
N GLU A 254 -21.07 -13.35 3.14
CA GLU A 254 -21.85 -14.58 3.18
C GLU A 254 -22.42 -14.73 4.60
N LYS A 255 -23.75 -14.70 4.73
CA LYS A 255 -24.44 -14.60 6.03
C LYS A 255 -23.95 -15.60 7.09
N ASP A 256 -23.74 -16.84 6.69
CA ASP A 256 -23.33 -17.93 7.60
C ASP A 256 -21.81 -18.23 7.52
N GLY A 257 -21.06 -17.39 6.81
CA GLY A 257 -19.62 -17.53 6.63
C GLY A 257 -18.83 -17.08 7.85
N THR A 258 -17.67 -17.72 8.06
CA THR A 258 -16.66 -17.30 9.03
C THR A 258 -15.28 -17.27 8.38
N VAL A 259 -14.52 -16.21 8.69
CA VAL A 259 -13.11 -16.06 8.30
C VAL A 259 -12.25 -15.99 9.56
N LEU A 260 -11.25 -16.86 9.65
CA LEU A 260 -10.21 -16.85 10.68
C LEU A 260 -9.03 -16.02 10.22
N GLY A 261 -8.48 -15.21 11.12
CA GLY A 261 -7.36 -14.34 10.80
C GLY A 261 -6.73 -13.73 12.04
N GLU A 262 -5.98 -12.67 11.83
CA GLU A 262 -5.15 -11.99 12.83
C GLU A 262 -5.53 -10.51 12.91
N VAL A 263 -5.44 -9.94 14.11
CA VAL A 263 -5.66 -8.51 14.34
C VAL A 263 -4.35 -7.82 14.71
N TYR A 264 -4.10 -6.68 14.06
CA TYR A 264 -2.94 -5.83 14.32
C TYR A 264 -3.37 -4.40 14.62
N GLU A 265 -2.60 -3.73 15.48
CA GLU A 265 -2.65 -2.30 15.67
C GLU A 265 -1.55 -1.65 14.83
N VAL A 266 -1.94 -0.77 13.91
CA VAL A 266 -1.10 -0.18 12.87
C VAL A 266 -1.20 1.34 12.89
N THR A 267 -0.10 2.02 12.56
CA THR A 267 -0.13 3.47 12.34
C THR A 267 -0.87 3.80 11.05
N ARG A 268 -1.35 5.05 10.92
CA ARG A 268 -1.95 5.53 9.67
C ARG A 268 -1.03 5.41 8.45
N GLU A 269 0.27 5.64 8.63
CA GLU A 269 1.27 5.45 7.57
C GLU A 269 1.32 3.99 7.11
N THR A 270 1.35 3.05 8.06
CA THR A 270 1.36 1.62 7.76
C THR A 270 0.06 1.22 7.05
N LEU A 271 -1.08 1.72 7.51
CA LEU A 271 -2.37 1.49 6.87
C LEU A 271 -2.39 1.99 5.41
N GLN A 272 -1.82 3.17 5.13
CA GLN A 272 -1.69 3.70 3.77
C GLN A 272 -0.82 2.82 2.86
N ARG A 273 0.31 2.30 3.37
CA ARG A 273 1.13 1.34 2.60
C ARG A 273 0.35 0.07 2.26
N ILE A 274 -0.50 -0.40 3.17
CA ILE A 274 -1.36 -1.57 2.95
C ILE A 274 -2.46 -1.26 1.94
N HIS A 275 -3.11 -0.09 2.01
CA HIS A 275 -4.09 0.33 0.99
C HIS A 275 -3.49 0.29 -0.43
N HIS A 276 -2.23 0.72 -0.58
CA HIS A 276 -1.53 0.64 -1.86
C HIS A 276 -1.25 -0.82 -2.29
N LEU A 277 -0.75 -1.65 -1.38
CA LEU A 277 -0.49 -3.08 -1.63
C LEU A 277 -1.76 -3.82 -2.06
N GLU A 278 -2.86 -3.62 -1.35
CA GLU A 278 -4.14 -4.28 -1.59
C GLU A 278 -4.92 -3.60 -2.74
N GLY A 279 -4.39 -2.56 -3.39
CA GLY A 279 -5.07 -1.88 -4.50
C GLY A 279 -6.49 -1.42 -4.11
N GLU A 280 -6.60 -0.72 -2.99
CA GLU A 280 -7.87 -0.22 -2.45
C GLU A 280 -8.66 0.58 -3.50
N GLY A 281 -9.96 0.30 -3.62
CA GLY A 281 -10.86 0.87 -4.62
C GLY A 281 -10.83 0.19 -6.00
N HIS A 282 -9.86 -0.69 -6.26
CA HIS A 282 -9.74 -1.42 -7.52
C HIS A 282 -9.81 -2.94 -7.34
N LEU A 283 -8.93 -3.52 -6.51
CA LEU A 283 -8.85 -4.96 -6.26
C LEU A 283 -9.61 -5.36 -4.99
N TYR A 284 -9.45 -4.58 -3.92
CA TYR A 284 -10.18 -4.72 -2.66
C TYR A 284 -10.85 -3.41 -2.26
N SER A 285 -11.87 -3.49 -1.41
CA SER A 285 -12.48 -2.35 -0.73
C SER A 285 -12.20 -2.45 0.77
N TYR A 286 -11.68 -1.38 1.36
CA TYR A 286 -11.50 -1.32 2.80
C TYR A 286 -12.85 -1.12 3.51
N ARG A 287 -13.09 -1.89 4.57
CA ARG A 287 -14.33 -1.84 5.36
C ARG A 287 -14.03 -1.92 6.85
N GLU A 288 -14.74 -1.13 7.64
CA GLU A 288 -14.78 -1.29 9.09
C GLU A 288 -15.80 -2.37 9.45
N VAL A 289 -15.34 -3.38 10.19
CA VAL A 289 -16.12 -4.56 10.58
C VAL A 289 -15.95 -4.81 12.08
N SER A 290 -16.83 -5.66 12.62
CA SER A 290 -16.68 -6.23 13.96
C SER A 290 -16.04 -7.61 13.86
N VAL A 291 -15.00 -7.86 14.66
CA VAL A 291 -14.36 -9.18 14.78
C VAL A 291 -14.48 -9.69 16.21
N TRP A 292 -14.46 -11.01 16.37
CA TRP A 292 -14.55 -11.67 17.68
C TRP A 292 -13.23 -12.33 18.05
N GLN A 293 -12.68 -11.95 19.19
CA GLN A 293 -11.48 -12.54 19.79
C GLN A 293 -11.85 -13.10 21.16
N GLU A 294 -11.74 -14.42 21.35
CA GLU A 294 -12.03 -15.09 22.63
C GLU A 294 -13.40 -14.73 23.25
N GLY A 295 -14.42 -14.45 22.42
CA GLY A 295 -15.75 -14.05 22.87
C GLY A 295 -15.91 -12.56 23.18
N ILE A 296 -14.89 -11.73 22.92
CA ILE A 296 -14.93 -10.27 23.01
C ILE A 296 -15.05 -9.68 21.60
N MET A 297 -15.97 -8.72 21.43
CA MET A 297 -16.14 -8.01 20.15
C MET A 297 -15.15 -6.86 20.08
N LEU A 298 -14.39 -6.78 19.00
CA LEU A 298 -13.57 -5.63 18.66
C LEU A 298 -14.23 -4.85 17.53
N TYR A 299 -14.42 -3.54 17.73
CA TYR A 299 -14.91 -2.60 16.75
C TYR A 299 -14.39 -1.18 17.06
N PRO A 300 -14.07 -0.35 16.04
CA PRO A 300 -13.96 -0.70 14.63
C PRO A 300 -12.66 -1.47 14.34
N VAL A 301 -12.70 -2.39 13.38
CA VAL A 301 -11.52 -3.07 12.84
C VAL A 301 -11.60 -3.05 11.31
N GLY A 302 -10.58 -2.51 10.65
CA GLY A 302 -10.48 -2.47 9.21
C GLY A 302 -10.20 -3.84 8.59
N THR A 303 -10.80 -4.16 7.46
CA THR A 303 -10.43 -5.33 6.65
C THR A 303 -10.59 -5.02 5.16
N TYR A 304 -10.04 -5.86 4.31
CA TYR A 304 -10.09 -5.71 2.85
C TYR A 304 -11.06 -6.73 2.28
N VAL A 305 -12.07 -6.30 1.52
CA VAL A 305 -13.07 -7.18 0.89
C VAL A 305 -12.81 -7.24 -0.61
N TYR A 306 -12.74 -8.44 -1.19
CA TYR A 306 -12.38 -8.61 -2.60
C TYR A 306 -13.48 -8.09 -3.53
N LEU A 307 -13.12 -7.31 -4.56
CA LEU A 307 -14.11 -6.63 -5.40
C LEU A 307 -14.65 -7.50 -6.55
N HIS A 308 -13.83 -8.38 -7.14
CA HIS A 308 -14.24 -9.16 -8.32
C HIS A 308 -15.05 -10.42 -7.97
N GLU A 309 -15.63 -11.05 -9.00
CA GLU A 309 -16.38 -12.31 -8.87
C GLU A 309 -15.49 -13.46 -8.37
N VAL A 310 -16.11 -14.38 -7.61
CA VAL A 310 -15.43 -15.56 -7.05
C VAL A 310 -16.14 -16.84 -7.46
N GLU A 311 -15.36 -17.88 -7.74
CA GLU A 311 -15.91 -19.20 -8.05
C GLU A 311 -16.15 -20.01 -6.77
N LYS A 312 -17.33 -20.62 -6.63
CA LYS A 312 -17.68 -21.43 -5.44
C LYS A 312 -16.70 -22.57 -5.16
N LYS A 313 -16.09 -23.16 -6.20
CA LYS A 313 -15.09 -24.23 -6.08
C LYS A 313 -13.80 -23.78 -5.36
N ASN A 314 -13.57 -22.47 -5.28
CA ASN A 314 -12.40 -21.88 -4.65
C ASN A 314 -12.66 -21.48 -3.18
N LYS A 315 -13.88 -21.69 -2.67
CA LYS A 315 -14.20 -21.41 -1.26
C LYS A 315 -13.32 -22.27 -0.34
N VAL A 316 -12.76 -21.65 0.70
CA VAL A 316 -11.96 -22.31 1.72
C VAL A 316 -12.86 -22.68 2.89
N ALA A 317 -12.97 -23.97 3.20
CA ALA A 317 -13.75 -24.44 4.35
C ALA A 317 -13.13 -23.92 5.65
N VAL A 318 -13.93 -23.66 6.68
CA VAL A 318 -13.44 -23.13 7.97
C VAL A 318 -12.37 -24.04 8.60
N THR A 319 -12.47 -25.35 8.39
CA THR A 319 -11.47 -26.35 8.83
C THR A 319 -10.12 -26.23 8.12
N ASP A 320 -10.09 -25.61 6.95
CA ASP A 320 -8.90 -25.40 6.12
C ASP A 320 -8.37 -23.96 6.24
N GLN A 321 -8.88 -23.19 7.20
CA GLN A 321 -8.43 -21.84 7.52
C GLN A 321 -7.40 -21.87 8.68
N PRO A 322 -6.51 -20.86 8.80
CA PRO A 322 -6.39 -19.66 7.96
C PRO A 322 -5.89 -19.95 6.54
N TRP A 323 -5.97 -18.95 5.65
CA TRP A 323 -5.48 -19.12 4.29
C TRP A 323 -4.00 -19.50 4.28
N VAL A 324 -3.71 -20.58 3.55
CA VAL A 324 -2.34 -20.94 3.18
C VAL A 324 -2.19 -20.87 1.65
N PRO A 325 -1.05 -20.38 1.14
CA PRO A 325 -0.75 -20.43 -0.28
C PRO A 325 -0.86 -21.87 -0.78
N LYS A 326 -1.62 -22.11 -1.85
CA LYS A 326 -1.61 -23.43 -2.49
C LYS A 326 -0.28 -23.56 -3.22
N GLU A 327 0.50 -24.57 -2.86
CA GLU A 327 1.73 -24.89 -3.56
C GLU A 327 1.40 -25.50 -4.92
N GLU A 328 1.34 -24.68 -5.96
CA GLU A 328 1.27 -25.16 -7.34
C GLU A 328 2.62 -25.80 -7.71
N LEU A 329 2.61 -27.09 -8.02
CA LEU A 329 3.80 -27.82 -8.43
C LEU A 329 3.94 -27.88 -9.95
N ILE A 330 5.18 -27.81 -10.43
CA ILE A 330 5.55 -27.95 -11.83
C ILE A 330 6.75 -28.88 -11.91
N TRP A 331 6.78 -29.73 -12.94
CA TRP A 331 7.99 -30.42 -13.36
C TRP A 331 8.82 -29.51 -14.26
N TYR A 332 9.88 -28.90 -13.74
CA TYR A 332 10.87 -28.20 -14.56
C TYR A 332 11.76 -29.23 -15.27
N VAL A 333 11.69 -29.30 -16.60
CA VAL A 333 12.47 -30.23 -17.41
C VAL A 333 13.69 -29.52 -17.99
N SER A 334 14.88 -29.87 -17.50
CA SER A 334 16.15 -29.41 -18.04
C SER A 334 16.69 -30.38 -19.10
N TYR A 335 17.34 -29.83 -20.13
CA TYR A 335 17.99 -30.58 -21.21
C TYR A 335 19.43 -30.12 -21.49
N GLY A 336 19.95 -29.22 -20.65
CA GLY A 336 21.29 -28.64 -20.77
C GLY A 336 22.11 -28.87 -19.51
N SER A 337 22.99 -27.93 -19.18
CA SER A 337 23.90 -28.03 -18.03
C SER A 337 23.19 -28.18 -16.68
N ASN A 338 21.94 -27.70 -16.56
CA ASN A 338 21.11 -27.88 -15.36
C ASN A 338 20.58 -29.32 -15.19
N MET A 339 20.90 -30.26 -16.09
CA MET A 339 20.72 -31.69 -15.82
C MET A 339 21.64 -32.21 -14.71
N LEU A 340 22.78 -31.56 -14.44
CA LEU A 340 23.62 -31.86 -13.29
C LEU A 340 23.02 -31.23 -12.03
N LEU A 341 22.69 -32.04 -11.01
CA LEU A 341 22.05 -31.55 -9.80
C LEU A 341 22.91 -30.52 -9.07
N GLU A 342 24.22 -30.74 -8.96
CA GLU A 342 25.17 -29.79 -8.34
C GLU A 342 25.01 -28.38 -8.92
N ARG A 343 24.90 -28.27 -10.25
CA ARG A 343 24.69 -26.98 -10.92
C ARG A 343 23.30 -26.41 -10.64
N PHE A 344 22.27 -27.24 -10.78
CA PHE A 344 20.89 -26.79 -10.65
C PHE A 344 20.59 -26.18 -9.27
N ARG A 345 21.20 -26.70 -8.20
CA ARG A 345 21.04 -26.19 -6.83
C ARG A 345 21.34 -24.70 -6.69
N TYR A 346 22.34 -24.17 -7.41
CA TYR A 346 22.70 -22.75 -7.33
C TYR A 346 21.59 -21.81 -7.83
N TYR A 347 20.66 -22.28 -8.68
CA TYR A 347 19.49 -21.49 -9.08
C TYR A 347 18.45 -21.36 -7.95
N LEU A 348 18.52 -22.20 -6.91
CA LEU A 348 17.62 -22.16 -5.76
C LEU A 348 18.32 -21.58 -4.53
N GLU A 349 19.54 -22.03 -4.25
CA GLU A 349 20.31 -21.66 -3.07
C GLU A 349 21.05 -20.32 -3.23
N GLY A 350 21.27 -19.87 -4.47
CA GLY A 350 22.13 -18.73 -4.81
C GLY A 350 23.62 -19.12 -4.82
N GLY A 351 24.47 -18.25 -5.38
CA GLY A 351 25.92 -18.48 -5.46
C GLY A 351 26.44 -18.74 -6.87
N SER A 352 27.64 -19.32 -6.98
CA SER A 352 28.30 -19.62 -8.26
C SER A 352 28.75 -21.07 -8.32
N PHE A 353 28.38 -21.75 -9.41
CA PHE A 353 28.76 -23.13 -9.67
C PHE A 353 30.27 -23.24 -9.93
N ARG A 354 31.01 -23.90 -9.04
CA ARG A 354 32.47 -24.12 -9.14
C ARG A 354 33.29 -22.83 -9.39
N GLY A 355 32.78 -21.67 -8.96
CA GLY A 355 33.39 -20.36 -9.24
C GLY A 355 33.29 -19.92 -10.71
N LEU A 356 32.47 -20.60 -11.52
CA LEU A 356 32.27 -20.35 -12.94
C LEU A 356 30.95 -19.59 -13.17
N GLY A 357 30.95 -18.75 -14.21
CA GLY A 357 29.77 -18.04 -14.67
C GLY A 357 29.28 -16.94 -13.74
N ARG A 358 28.03 -16.50 -13.95
CA ARG A 358 27.40 -15.44 -13.17
C ARG A 358 27.00 -15.96 -11.78
N HIS A 359 27.08 -15.08 -10.79
CA HIS A 359 26.51 -15.31 -9.46
C HIS A 359 24.97 -15.28 -9.54
N GLN A 360 24.34 -16.39 -9.17
CA GLN A 360 22.89 -16.55 -9.17
C GLN A 360 22.29 -15.98 -7.89
N LYS A 361 21.15 -15.32 -8.02
CA LYS A 361 20.37 -14.88 -6.88
C LYS A 361 19.67 -16.07 -6.23
N GLU A 362 19.63 -16.08 -4.91
CA GLU A 362 18.83 -17.06 -4.18
C GLU A 362 17.34 -16.98 -4.55
N CYS A 363 16.66 -18.12 -4.59
CA CYS A 363 15.22 -18.15 -4.65
C CYS A 363 14.63 -17.83 -3.27
N ILE A 364 13.45 -17.21 -3.24
CA ILE A 364 12.67 -17.05 -2.00
C ILE A 364 12.38 -18.42 -1.37
N ASP A 365 12.09 -19.42 -2.21
CA ASP A 365 11.96 -20.82 -1.81
C ASP A 365 13.23 -21.60 -2.17
N ARG A 366 14.13 -21.76 -1.18
CA ARG A 366 15.43 -22.41 -1.35
C ARG A 366 15.38 -23.95 -1.23
N ARG A 367 14.19 -24.54 -1.02
CA ARG A 367 14.06 -26.00 -0.87
C ARG A 367 14.48 -26.69 -2.16
N LEU A 368 15.27 -27.76 -2.06
CA LEU A 368 15.65 -28.57 -3.21
C LEU A 368 14.44 -29.20 -3.90
N PRO A 369 14.57 -29.65 -5.18
CA PRO A 369 13.52 -30.39 -5.85
C PRO A 369 13.01 -31.53 -5.00
N ARG A 370 11.68 -31.62 -4.88
CA ARG A 370 11.03 -32.66 -4.09
C ARG A 370 11.31 -34.05 -4.64
N ARG A 371 11.40 -34.13 -5.98
CA ARG A 371 11.65 -35.35 -6.74
C ARG A 371 12.40 -35.01 -8.03
N LYS A 372 13.10 -36.02 -8.57
CA LYS A 372 13.82 -35.96 -9.85
C LYS A 372 13.41 -37.15 -10.72
N LYS A 373 13.25 -36.95 -12.03
CA LYS A 373 12.94 -38.02 -13.00
C LYS A 373 13.70 -37.84 -14.32
N LYS A 374 14.13 -38.96 -14.91
CA LYS A 374 14.60 -38.99 -16.30
C LYS A 374 13.43 -38.87 -17.26
N VAL A 375 13.60 -38.08 -18.31
CA VAL A 375 12.58 -37.85 -19.34
C VAL A 375 13.21 -37.77 -20.72
N THR A 376 12.39 -38.03 -21.74
CA THR A 376 12.77 -37.82 -23.13
C THR A 376 11.93 -36.68 -23.69
N ILE A 377 12.59 -35.72 -24.33
CA ILE A 377 11.96 -34.55 -24.93
C ILE A 377 11.80 -34.81 -26.43
N PRO A 378 10.60 -34.60 -27.00
CA PRO A 378 10.27 -34.99 -28.38
C PRO A 378 10.81 -34.00 -29.43
N PHE A 379 11.83 -33.21 -29.09
CA PHE A 379 12.39 -32.16 -29.94
C PHE A 379 13.88 -32.40 -30.15
N ASP A 380 14.41 -31.87 -31.24
CA ASP A 380 15.83 -31.94 -31.51
C ASP A 380 16.59 -30.90 -30.66
N MET A 381 17.68 -31.33 -30.02
CA MET A 381 18.56 -30.44 -29.24
C MET A 381 19.80 -30.08 -30.06
N TYR A 382 20.26 -28.84 -30.04
CA TYR A 382 21.46 -28.43 -30.77
C TYR A 382 22.25 -27.39 -29.98
N TYR A 383 23.50 -27.13 -30.38
CA TYR A 383 24.28 -26.05 -29.79
C TYR A 383 24.20 -24.79 -30.64
N GLY A 384 23.87 -23.67 -29.99
CA GLY A 384 23.73 -22.38 -30.64
C GLY A 384 24.10 -21.22 -29.73
N GLY A 385 24.13 -20.02 -30.32
CA GLY A 385 24.43 -18.78 -29.59
C GLY A 385 25.89 -18.66 -29.12
N LYS A 386 26.20 -17.62 -28.34
CA LYS A 386 27.54 -17.37 -27.79
C LYS A 386 27.41 -16.97 -26.32
N SER A 387 27.74 -17.88 -25.41
CA SER A 387 27.59 -17.65 -23.97
C SER A 387 28.90 -17.18 -23.35
N GLY A 388 28.92 -15.99 -22.75
CA GLY A 388 30.08 -15.50 -21.99
C GLY A 388 30.44 -16.39 -20.79
N SER A 389 29.45 -17.04 -20.17
CA SER A 389 29.70 -17.98 -19.06
C SER A 389 30.23 -19.35 -19.50
N TRP A 390 30.28 -19.61 -20.80
CA TRP A 390 30.69 -20.89 -21.37
C TRP A 390 31.66 -20.67 -22.54
N GLU A 391 32.81 -20.06 -22.25
CA GLU A 391 33.94 -19.91 -23.19
C GLU A 391 33.60 -19.10 -24.47
N GLY A 392 32.52 -18.31 -24.47
CA GLY A 392 32.01 -17.64 -25.67
C GLY A 392 31.44 -18.60 -26.72
N LYS A 393 31.22 -19.87 -26.36
CA LYS A 393 30.78 -20.96 -27.22
C LYS A 393 29.26 -21.20 -27.11
N GLY A 394 28.76 -22.17 -27.87
CA GLY A 394 27.35 -22.52 -27.88
C GLY A 394 26.88 -23.22 -26.62
N VAL A 395 25.57 -23.18 -26.39
CA VAL A 395 24.88 -23.95 -25.34
C VAL A 395 23.65 -24.65 -25.93
N SER A 396 23.04 -25.56 -25.17
CA SER A 396 21.89 -26.35 -25.63
C SER A 396 20.65 -25.49 -25.90
N PHE A 397 20.04 -25.68 -27.06
CA PHE A 397 18.70 -25.18 -27.41
C PHE A 397 17.85 -26.32 -27.95
N LEU A 398 16.53 -26.18 -27.92
CA LEU A 398 15.60 -27.10 -28.57
C LEU A 398 15.06 -26.45 -29.84
N ASP A 399 15.07 -27.18 -30.95
CA ASP A 399 14.29 -26.85 -32.13
C ASP A 399 12.90 -27.51 -31.99
N THR A 400 11.93 -26.74 -31.51
CA THR A 400 10.55 -27.23 -31.28
C THR A 400 9.79 -27.51 -32.57
N THR A 401 10.33 -27.13 -33.73
CA THR A 401 9.74 -27.44 -35.04
C THR A 401 10.20 -28.78 -35.60
N LYS A 402 11.26 -29.37 -35.03
CA LYS A 402 11.85 -30.62 -35.50
C LYS A 402 11.64 -31.75 -34.48
N PRO A 403 11.05 -32.89 -34.88
CA PRO A 403 10.97 -34.04 -34.00
C PRO A 403 12.37 -34.55 -33.65
N GLY A 404 12.57 -34.90 -32.40
CA GLY A 404 13.84 -35.41 -31.90
C GLY A 404 13.68 -36.24 -30.64
N LYS A 405 14.82 -36.66 -30.08
CA LYS A 405 14.87 -37.48 -28.87
C LYS A 405 15.98 -36.97 -27.96
N ALA A 406 15.76 -35.80 -27.36
CA ALA A 406 16.72 -35.23 -26.43
C ALA A 406 16.56 -35.84 -25.02
N TYR A 407 17.68 -36.10 -24.36
CA TYR A 407 17.68 -36.46 -22.94
C TYR A 407 17.32 -35.25 -22.08
N GLY A 408 16.52 -35.49 -21.04
CA GLY A 408 16.16 -34.46 -20.07
C GLY A 408 16.06 -34.97 -18.64
N VAL A 409 16.11 -34.07 -17.68
CA VAL A 409 15.93 -34.33 -16.26
C VAL A 409 14.82 -33.40 -15.75
N ALA A 410 13.75 -33.99 -15.24
CA ALA A 410 12.62 -33.29 -14.65
C ALA A 410 12.80 -33.15 -13.13
N TYR A 411 12.72 -31.93 -12.63
CA TYR A 411 12.76 -31.57 -11.21
C TYR A 411 11.39 -31.08 -10.74
N LEU A 412 10.85 -31.68 -9.69
CA LEU A 412 9.56 -31.27 -9.12
C LEU A 412 9.78 -30.08 -8.19
N VAL A 413 9.34 -28.91 -8.63
CA VAL A 413 9.53 -27.61 -7.96
C VAL A 413 8.20 -26.89 -7.81
N THR A 414 8.15 -25.86 -6.98
CA THR A 414 6.99 -24.96 -6.93
C THR A 414 6.96 -24.07 -8.19
N LYS A 415 5.78 -23.58 -8.57
CA LYS A 415 5.62 -22.63 -9.68
C LYS A 415 6.45 -21.36 -9.48
N THR A 416 6.56 -20.89 -8.24
CA THR A 416 7.42 -19.77 -7.85
C THR A 416 8.89 -20.07 -8.13
N GLN A 417 9.37 -21.27 -7.76
CA GLN A 417 10.73 -21.71 -8.09
C GLN A 417 10.94 -21.80 -9.61
N TYR A 418 9.98 -22.35 -10.36
CA TYR A 418 10.05 -22.40 -11.83
C TYR A 418 10.18 -21.01 -12.46
N GLN A 419 9.38 -20.04 -12.01
CA GLN A 419 9.44 -18.65 -12.48
C GLN A 419 10.78 -17.99 -12.12
N HIS A 420 11.29 -18.25 -10.91
CA HIS A 420 12.62 -17.78 -10.50
C HIS A 420 13.72 -18.32 -11.42
N ILE A 421 13.72 -19.63 -11.67
CA ILE A 421 14.69 -20.30 -12.56
C ILE A 421 14.63 -19.66 -13.96
N LEU A 422 13.43 -19.46 -14.52
CA LEU A 422 13.25 -18.84 -15.83
C LEU A 422 13.81 -17.41 -15.89
N ARG A 423 13.63 -16.61 -14.82
CA ARG A 423 14.20 -15.26 -14.72
C ARG A 423 15.72 -15.29 -14.66
N GLU A 424 16.31 -16.14 -13.83
CA GLU A 424 17.78 -16.25 -13.69
C GLU A 424 18.44 -16.71 -15.00
N GLU A 425 17.81 -17.60 -15.77
CA GLU A 425 18.28 -17.99 -17.12
C GLU A 425 18.25 -16.84 -18.13
N ASN A 426 17.45 -15.80 -17.86
CA ASN A 426 17.37 -14.57 -18.65
C ASN A 426 18.03 -13.37 -17.93
N GLY A 427 18.99 -13.64 -17.05
CA GLY A 427 19.81 -12.62 -16.40
C GLY A 427 19.10 -11.84 -15.28
N GLY A 428 18.02 -12.39 -14.74
CA GLY A 428 17.21 -11.81 -13.66
C GLY A 428 15.99 -11.04 -14.16
N ASN A 429 15.74 -11.01 -15.47
CA ASN A 429 14.62 -10.30 -16.08
C ASN A 429 13.47 -11.27 -16.42
N GLU A 430 12.24 -10.75 -16.40
CA GLU A 430 11.12 -11.51 -16.95
C GLU A 430 11.24 -11.64 -18.47
N PRO A 431 10.90 -12.79 -19.06
CA PRO A 431 10.93 -12.93 -20.50
C PRO A 431 9.85 -12.07 -21.17
N ASP A 432 10.27 -11.20 -22.08
CA ASP A 432 9.44 -10.33 -22.92
C ASP A 432 9.54 -10.71 -24.41
N GLU A 433 8.97 -9.88 -25.30
CA GLU A 433 9.03 -10.09 -26.75
C GLU A 433 10.45 -10.11 -27.32
N ASP A 434 11.37 -9.34 -26.73
CA ASP A 434 12.75 -9.15 -27.19
C ASP A 434 13.77 -10.10 -26.54
N THR A 435 13.31 -10.93 -25.61
CA THR A 435 14.18 -11.83 -24.83
C THR A 435 14.93 -12.81 -25.73
N SER A 436 16.25 -12.62 -25.75
CA SER A 436 17.10 -13.26 -26.74
C SER A 436 17.51 -14.69 -26.39
N TRP A 437 17.55 -15.12 -25.12
CA TRP A 437 18.08 -16.44 -24.75
C TRP A 437 16.99 -17.50 -24.57
N TYR A 438 16.30 -17.50 -23.42
CA TYR A 438 15.32 -18.53 -23.06
C TYR A 438 13.92 -17.93 -22.87
N GLY A 439 13.44 -17.23 -23.91
CA GLY A 439 12.18 -16.48 -23.87
C GLY A 439 10.91 -17.29 -24.15
N LEU A 440 11.01 -18.57 -24.49
CA LEU A 440 9.86 -19.42 -24.86
C LEU A 440 9.65 -20.55 -23.84
N PRO A 441 8.72 -20.42 -22.89
CA PRO A 441 8.21 -21.54 -22.12
C PRO A 441 7.54 -22.57 -23.05
N VAL A 442 7.93 -23.83 -22.93
CA VAL A 442 7.39 -24.95 -23.73
C VAL A 442 6.73 -25.93 -22.77
N ARG A 443 5.44 -26.19 -22.99
CA ARG A 443 4.69 -27.21 -22.26
C ARG A 443 4.95 -28.58 -22.89
N LEU A 444 5.40 -29.51 -22.06
CA LEU A 444 5.56 -30.93 -22.40
C LEU A 444 4.35 -31.73 -21.89
N LYS A 445 4.30 -33.02 -22.21
CA LYS A 445 3.28 -33.91 -21.65
C LYS A 445 3.39 -33.93 -20.12
N ASP A 446 2.26 -33.77 -19.44
CA ASP A 446 2.18 -33.81 -17.99
C ASP A 446 2.80 -35.10 -17.43
N ILE A 447 3.55 -34.96 -16.34
CA ILE A 447 4.23 -36.07 -15.67
C ILE A 447 3.46 -36.32 -14.37
N GLU A 448 2.82 -37.49 -14.27
CA GLU A 448 1.99 -37.88 -13.12
C GLU A 448 0.86 -36.89 -12.82
N GLY A 449 0.22 -36.35 -13.86
CA GLY A 449 -0.87 -35.37 -13.72
C GLY A 449 -0.42 -33.97 -13.32
N ILE A 450 0.89 -33.72 -13.21
CA ILE A 450 1.47 -32.40 -12.91
C ILE A 450 2.05 -31.81 -14.21
N PRO A 451 1.80 -30.51 -14.51
CA PRO A 451 2.34 -29.84 -15.68
C PRO A 451 3.87 -29.97 -15.77
N ALA A 452 4.37 -30.36 -16.95
CA ALA A 452 5.79 -30.41 -17.25
C ALA A 452 6.16 -29.24 -18.18
N MET A 453 7.14 -28.44 -17.76
CA MET A 453 7.54 -27.21 -18.44
C MET A 453 9.04 -27.22 -18.66
N THR A 454 9.44 -26.78 -19.85
CA THR A 454 10.83 -26.40 -20.16
C THR A 454 10.82 -25.01 -20.78
N PHE A 455 11.98 -24.48 -21.15
CA PHE A 455 12.07 -23.24 -21.89
C PHE A 455 13.20 -23.30 -22.92
N THR A 456 13.04 -22.61 -24.04
CA THR A 456 14.05 -22.49 -25.11
C THR A 456 14.02 -21.09 -25.73
N SER A 457 14.80 -20.88 -26.78
CA SER A 457 14.78 -19.61 -27.53
C SER A 457 13.52 -19.50 -28.39
N LYS A 458 12.91 -18.30 -28.46
CA LYS A 458 11.76 -18.04 -29.36
C LYS A 458 12.12 -18.20 -30.84
N ARG A 459 13.37 -17.92 -31.20
CA ARG A 459 13.92 -18.05 -32.55
C ARG A 459 15.10 -18.99 -32.52
N VAL A 460 15.19 -19.86 -33.53
CA VAL A 460 16.33 -20.74 -33.72
C VAL A 460 17.62 -19.91 -33.72
N LYS A 461 18.58 -20.29 -32.88
CA LYS A 461 19.85 -19.62 -32.75
C LYS A 461 20.82 -20.09 -33.82
N ALA A 462 21.69 -19.18 -34.27
CA ALA A 462 22.81 -19.55 -35.12
C ALA A 462 23.62 -20.65 -34.43
N LYS A 463 23.86 -21.75 -35.16
CA LYS A 463 24.61 -22.90 -34.66
C LYS A 463 26.02 -22.46 -34.28
N ASN A 464 26.48 -22.96 -33.15
CA ASN A 464 27.82 -22.74 -32.64
C ASN A 464 28.13 -23.91 -31.71
N ASP A 465 29.27 -24.57 -31.90
CA ASP A 465 29.61 -25.72 -31.08
C ASP A 465 29.83 -25.31 -29.63
N ALA A 466 29.44 -26.20 -28.72
CA ALA A 466 29.69 -26.04 -27.30
C ALA A 466 31.18 -26.18 -26.97
N GLY A 467 31.64 -25.40 -26.00
CA GLY A 467 33.00 -25.49 -25.47
C GLY A 467 33.19 -26.73 -24.61
N ALA A 468 34.45 -27.10 -24.36
CA ALA A 468 34.82 -28.28 -23.59
C ALA A 468 34.22 -28.26 -22.17
N LEU A 469 34.15 -27.06 -21.56
CA LEU A 469 33.59 -26.89 -20.22
C LEU A 469 32.07 -27.12 -20.18
N TYR A 470 31.34 -26.68 -21.20
CA TYR A 470 29.90 -26.92 -21.26
C TYR A 470 29.60 -28.39 -21.51
N LYS A 471 30.34 -29.01 -22.44
CA LYS A 471 30.21 -30.43 -22.78
C LYS A 471 30.52 -31.33 -21.59
N SER A 472 31.56 -31.03 -20.82
CA SER A 472 31.90 -31.81 -19.62
C SER A 472 30.78 -31.77 -18.58
N VAL A 473 30.24 -30.59 -18.27
CA VAL A 473 29.14 -30.45 -17.31
C VAL A 473 27.86 -31.14 -17.80
N LEU A 474 27.57 -31.06 -19.10
CA LEU A 474 26.45 -31.77 -19.71
C LEU A 474 26.62 -33.29 -19.59
N LEU A 475 27.81 -33.81 -19.88
CA LEU A 475 28.15 -35.22 -19.76
C LEU A 475 28.09 -35.71 -18.31
N GLU A 476 28.60 -34.93 -17.34
CA GLU A 476 28.46 -35.21 -15.91
C GLU A 476 26.98 -35.35 -15.52
N GLY A 477 26.13 -34.42 -15.99
CA GLY A 477 24.68 -34.49 -15.76
C GLY A 477 24.01 -35.70 -16.41
N LEU A 478 24.46 -36.11 -17.61
CA LEU A 478 23.97 -37.32 -18.27
C LEU A 478 24.39 -38.58 -17.50
N LEU A 479 25.65 -38.69 -17.11
CA LEU A 479 26.16 -39.83 -16.33
C LEU A 479 25.48 -39.95 -14.96
N GLU A 480 25.20 -38.83 -14.29
CA GLU A 480 24.46 -38.79 -13.02
C GLU A 480 23.04 -39.38 -13.16
N ASN A 481 22.36 -39.13 -14.29
CA ASN A 481 20.93 -39.41 -14.44
C ASN A 481 20.61 -40.62 -15.33
N TYR A 482 21.58 -41.09 -16.12
CA TYR A 482 21.47 -42.19 -17.07
C TYR A 482 22.57 -43.25 -16.86
N PRO A 483 22.78 -43.78 -15.62
CA PRO A 483 23.89 -44.67 -15.31
C PRO A 483 23.85 -46.02 -16.05
N ASN A 484 22.69 -46.38 -16.62
CA ASN A 484 22.49 -47.63 -17.37
C ASN A 484 22.72 -47.46 -18.88
N VAL A 485 23.06 -46.26 -19.36
CA VAL A 485 23.43 -46.01 -20.75
C VAL A 485 24.96 -46.09 -20.84
N GLU A 486 25.48 -46.73 -21.88
CA GLU A 486 26.92 -46.83 -22.08
C GLU A 486 27.55 -45.43 -22.19
N LYS A 487 28.68 -45.23 -21.51
CA LYS A 487 29.37 -43.92 -21.45
C LYS A 487 29.74 -43.38 -22.83
N THR A 488 30.22 -44.25 -23.71
CA THR A 488 30.56 -43.93 -25.11
C THR A 488 29.36 -43.36 -25.87
N LEU A 489 28.16 -43.94 -25.72
CA LEU A 489 26.94 -43.42 -26.34
C LEU A 489 26.53 -42.04 -25.79
N LEU A 490 26.82 -41.76 -24.52
CA LEU A 490 26.58 -40.44 -23.93
C LEU A 490 27.62 -39.41 -24.39
N GLU A 491 28.87 -39.82 -24.57
CA GLU A 491 29.94 -39.00 -25.15
C GLU A 491 29.61 -38.64 -26.60
N ASP A 492 29.23 -39.63 -27.42
CA ASP A 492 28.79 -39.44 -28.80
C ASP A 492 27.56 -38.51 -28.85
N TYR A 493 26.58 -38.69 -27.95
CA TYR A 493 25.42 -37.80 -27.87
C TYR A 493 25.81 -36.35 -27.60
N VAL A 494 26.84 -36.09 -26.79
CA VAL A 494 27.31 -34.74 -26.48
C VAL A 494 28.12 -34.15 -27.63
N GLU A 495 28.89 -34.96 -28.36
CA GLU A 495 29.69 -34.49 -29.49
C GLU A 495 28.85 -34.24 -30.76
N ASP A 496 27.88 -35.11 -31.05
CA ASP A 496 27.19 -35.15 -32.35
C ASP A 496 26.02 -34.18 -32.49
N ARG A 497 25.72 -33.33 -31.48
CA ARG A 497 24.51 -32.47 -31.50
C ARG A 497 24.42 -31.55 -32.72
N ASN A 498 25.55 -31.16 -33.30
CA ASN A 498 25.60 -30.35 -34.52
C ASN A 498 26.10 -31.12 -35.76
N ALA A 499 26.60 -32.35 -35.59
CA ALA A 499 27.37 -33.07 -36.60
C ALA A 499 26.54 -33.59 -37.79
N PHE A 500 25.22 -33.79 -37.60
CA PHE A 500 24.33 -34.28 -38.65
C PHE A 500 22.90 -33.78 -38.42
N ARG A 501 22.50 -32.60 -38.95
CA ARG A 501 21.09 -32.18 -39.17
C ARG A 501 20.90 -30.78 -39.72
#